data_AF-A0A937VIW7-F1
#
_entry.id   AF-A0A937VIW7-F1
#
_cell.length_a   1.000
_cell.length_b   1.000
_cell.length_c   1.000
_cell.angle_alpha   90.00
_cell.angle_beta   90.00
_cell.angle_gamma   90.00
#
_symmetry.space_group_name_H-M   'P 1'
#
loop_
_entity.id
_entity.type
_entity.pdbx_description
1 polymer ?
#
loop_
_entity_poly.entity_id
_entity_poly.type
_entity_poly.pdbx_seq_one_letter_code
_entity_poly.pdbx_strand_id
1 'polypeptide(L)'
;YLFTDADTWHHPHSLRDAVAEALIEDADLLTGLPRQETRSIAERVVVPVISWAMLSLLPIGVAQRVRTPLLSAGIGQLMLFRAAAYKAIGGHAAIKDEVVDDMALARRVKSEGLRWRFVDAVPRVSCRMYRDRRGVVEGLTKNIFPALASNVPLTLAVFTVVAFSCLEPVVLLGSLVFGWTMPVETVVWALACMGLTLASWTIVSRRAGYPAYQPLLYPLTIAAVLAIGLRSIVLTVLGRATWKGRRLAPDDTVA
;
A
#
# COMPACT_ATOMS: atom_id res chain seq x y z
N TYR A 1 1.45 0.00 -23.69
CA TYR A 1 2.79 0.03 -23.07
C TYR A 1 2.76 -0.83 -21.82
N LEU A 2 3.76 -1.66 -21.60
CA LEU A 2 3.96 -2.38 -20.34
C LEU A 2 5.17 -1.77 -19.64
N PHE A 3 5.00 -1.36 -18.39
CA PHE A 3 6.09 -0.98 -17.49
C PHE A 3 6.13 -1.95 -16.32
N THR A 4 7.34 -2.32 -15.93
CA THR A 4 7.58 -3.23 -14.82
C THR A 4 8.94 -2.93 -14.19
N ASP A 5 9.02 -3.04 -12.87
CA ASP A 5 10.28 -2.91 -12.15
C ASP A 5 11.24 -4.06 -12.51
N ALA A 6 12.55 -3.75 -12.50
CA ALA A 6 13.60 -4.70 -12.86
C ALA A 6 13.79 -5.85 -11.85
N ASP A 7 13.23 -5.73 -10.65
CA ASP A 7 13.27 -6.73 -9.57
C ASP A 7 11.95 -7.53 -9.44
N THR A 8 11.28 -7.73 -10.58
CA THR A 8 10.07 -8.53 -10.71
C THR A 8 10.32 -9.81 -11.49
N TRP A 9 9.57 -10.85 -11.14
CA TRP A 9 9.53 -12.12 -11.85
C TRP A 9 8.11 -12.36 -12.35
N HIS A 10 8.02 -12.57 -13.67
CA HIS A 10 6.76 -12.72 -14.38
C HIS A 10 6.57 -14.16 -14.80
N HIS A 11 5.41 -14.72 -14.47
CA HIS A 11 4.97 -16.00 -15.01
C HIS A 11 4.90 -15.91 -16.55
N PRO A 12 5.17 -16.98 -17.32
CA PRO A 12 5.11 -16.94 -18.79
C PRO A 12 3.77 -16.44 -19.38
N HIS A 13 2.69 -16.59 -18.63
CA HIS A 13 1.35 -16.11 -19.00
C HIS A 13 0.97 -14.74 -18.42
N SER A 14 1.84 -14.08 -17.64
CA SER A 14 1.48 -12.83 -16.94
C SER A 14 1.01 -11.74 -17.91
N LEU A 15 1.73 -11.54 -19.02
CA LEU A 15 1.37 -10.54 -20.03
C LEU A 15 0.08 -10.90 -20.75
N ARG A 16 -0.09 -12.17 -21.15
CA ARG A 16 -1.31 -12.66 -21.79
C ARG A 16 -2.53 -12.38 -20.91
N ASP A 17 -2.45 -12.76 -19.64
CA ASP A 17 -3.55 -12.63 -18.69
C ASP A 17 -3.81 -11.15 -18.36
N ALA A 18 -2.77 -10.34 -18.17
CA ALA A 18 -2.92 -8.90 -17.95
C ALA A 18 -3.57 -8.19 -19.15
N VAL A 19 -3.23 -8.56 -20.37
CA VAL A 19 -3.87 -8.02 -21.59
C VAL A 19 -5.32 -8.48 -21.70
N ALA A 20 -5.60 -9.77 -21.45
CA ALA A 20 -6.96 -10.28 -21.46
C ALA A 20 -7.85 -9.54 -20.45
N GLU A 21 -7.36 -9.37 -19.23
CA GLU A 21 -8.07 -8.65 -18.16
C GLU A 21 -8.26 -7.17 -18.52
N ALA A 22 -7.24 -6.51 -19.09
CA ALA A 22 -7.35 -5.13 -19.54
C ALA A 22 -8.38 -4.96 -20.67
N LEU A 23 -8.58 -5.97 -21.52
CA LEU A 23 -9.61 -5.94 -22.55
C LEU A 23 -11.01 -6.19 -21.96
N ILE A 24 -11.15 -7.15 -21.05
CA ILE A 24 -12.43 -7.47 -20.37
C ILE A 24 -12.95 -6.27 -19.57
N GLU A 25 -12.06 -5.65 -18.80
CA GLU A 25 -12.38 -4.49 -17.96
C GLU A 25 -12.36 -3.15 -18.73
N ASP A 26 -11.99 -3.22 -20.01
CA ASP A 26 -11.75 -2.09 -20.92
C ASP A 26 -10.85 -1.02 -20.25
N ALA A 27 -9.76 -1.47 -19.66
CA ALA A 27 -8.83 -0.66 -18.88
C ALA A 27 -8.00 0.28 -19.78
N ASP A 28 -7.80 1.50 -19.30
CA ASP A 28 -6.82 2.45 -19.83
C ASP A 28 -5.48 2.30 -19.11
N LEU A 29 -5.53 1.97 -17.81
CA LEU A 29 -4.43 1.48 -17.00
C LEU A 29 -4.91 0.29 -16.17
N LEU A 30 -4.25 -0.85 -16.36
CA LEU A 30 -4.33 -2.01 -15.47
C LEU A 30 -3.04 -2.10 -14.65
N THR A 31 -3.19 -2.12 -13.34
CA THR A 31 -2.08 -2.28 -12.38
C THR A 31 -2.50 -3.27 -11.30
N GLY A 32 -1.55 -3.91 -10.61
CA GLY A 32 -1.96 -4.91 -9.62
C GLY A 32 -0.93 -5.22 -8.57
N LEU A 33 -1.41 -5.83 -7.48
CA LEU A 33 -0.58 -6.22 -6.34
C LEU A 33 0.16 -7.53 -6.69
N PRO A 34 1.49 -7.55 -6.80
CA PRO A 34 2.24 -8.78 -6.98
C PRO A 34 2.47 -9.49 -5.64
N ARG A 35 2.93 -10.74 -5.73
CA ARG A 35 3.45 -11.46 -4.57
C ARG A 35 4.74 -10.78 -4.08
N GLN A 36 4.74 -10.33 -2.83
CA GLN A 36 5.95 -9.80 -2.20
C GLN A 36 6.73 -10.95 -1.54
N GLU A 37 7.94 -11.21 -2.01
CA GLU A 37 8.85 -12.14 -1.35
C GLU A 37 9.52 -11.46 -0.16
N THR A 38 9.43 -12.09 1.01
CA THR A 38 10.05 -11.59 2.24
C THR A 38 11.03 -12.63 2.80
N ARG A 39 12.30 -12.25 2.97
CA ARG A 39 13.35 -13.16 3.45
C ARG A 39 13.85 -12.79 4.83
N SER A 40 14.22 -11.53 5.05
CA SER A 40 14.70 -11.08 6.37
C SER A 40 13.57 -10.89 7.38
N ILE A 41 13.91 -10.82 8.68
CA ILE A 41 12.95 -10.56 9.76
C ILE A 41 12.23 -9.23 9.54
N ALA A 42 12.97 -8.18 9.16
CA ALA A 42 12.39 -6.87 8.89
C ALA A 42 11.40 -6.91 7.72
N GLU A 43 11.75 -7.63 6.63
CA GLU A 43 10.85 -7.85 5.51
C GLU A 43 9.56 -8.56 5.96
N ARG A 44 9.68 -9.68 6.70
CA ARG A 44 8.53 -10.48 7.16
C ARG A 44 7.62 -9.73 8.11
N VAL A 45 8.17 -8.86 8.95
CA VAL A 45 7.37 -8.06 9.90
C VAL A 45 6.66 -6.93 9.18
N VAL A 46 7.34 -6.19 8.28
CA VAL A 46 6.83 -4.89 7.82
C VAL A 46 6.15 -4.97 6.45
N VAL A 47 6.73 -5.67 5.48
CA VAL A 47 6.28 -5.66 4.07
C VAL A 47 4.83 -6.15 3.88
N PRO A 48 4.33 -7.14 4.63
CA PRO A 48 2.94 -7.59 4.51
C PRO A 48 1.89 -6.50 4.73
N VAL A 49 2.24 -5.39 5.38
CA VAL A 49 1.36 -4.22 5.49
C VAL A 49 0.96 -3.66 4.13
N ILE A 50 1.80 -3.77 3.10
CA ILE A 50 1.50 -3.24 1.77
C ILE A 50 0.27 -3.96 1.20
N SER A 51 0.28 -5.30 1.27
CA SER A 51 -0.85 -6.13 0.83
C SER A 51 -2.11 -5.85 1.66
N TRP A 52 -1.97 -5.73 2.98
CA TRP A 52 -3.10 -5.46 3.86
C TRP A 52 -3.69 -4.05 3.66
N ALA A 53 -2.85 -3.02 3.60
CA ALA A 53 -3.30 -1.65 3.35
C ALA A 53 -4.03 -1.52 2.00
N MET A 54 -3.49 -2.12 0.93
CA MET A 54 -4.12 -2.07 -0.39
C MET A 54 -5.45 -2.81 -0.45
N LEU A 55 -5.60 -3.93 0.25
CA LEU A 55 -6.85 -4.72 0.21
C LEU A 55 -7.88 -4.33 1.27
N SER A 56 -7.45 -3.71 2.38
CA SER A 56 -8.31 -3.38 3.53
C SER A 56 -8.62 -1.90 3.67
N LEU A 57 -7.72 -0.99 3.22
CA LEU A 57 -7.94 0.46 3.35
C LEU A 57 -8.41 1.10 2.04
N LEU A 58 -8.00 0.56 0.89
CA LEU A 58 -8.49 1.03 -0.40
C LEU A 58 -9.79 0.28 -0.75
N PRO A 59 -10.95 0.96 -0.85
CA PRO A 59 -12.19 0.31 -1.24
C PRO A 59 -12.18 0.04 -2.77
N ILE A 60 -11.42 -0.96 -3.22
CA ILE A 60 -11.14 -1.23 -4.66
C ILE A 60 -12.42 -1.26 -5.49
N GLY A 61 -13.48 -1.93 -5.01
CA GLY A 61 -14.76 -1.99 -5.73
C GLY A 61 -15.40 -0.62 -5.97
N VAL A 62 -15.30 0.32 -5.02
CA VAL A 62 -15.76 1.70 -5.19
C VAL A 62 -14.76 2.48 -6.04
N ALA A 63 -13.47 2.33 -5.74
CA ALA A 63 -12.37 3.00 -6.42
C ALA A 63 -12.40 2.77 -7.93
N GLN A 64 -12.71 1.57 -8.43
CA GLN A 64 -12.77 1.31 -9.88
C GLN A 64 -13.97 1.95 -10.59
N ARG A 65 -15.01 2.34 -9.83
CA ARG A 65 -16.25 2.94 -10.37
C ARG A 65 -16.24 4.47 -10.30
N VAL A 66 -15.53 5.04 -9.33
CA VAL A 66 -15.42 6.49 -9.16
C VAL A 66 -14.14 7.04 -9.80
N ARG A 67 -14.22 8.26 -10.33
CA ARG A 67 -13.10 8.94 -11.01
C ARG A 67 -12.19 9.73 -10.06
N THR A 68 -12.42 9.65 -8.75
CA THR A 68 -11.62 10.40 -7.77
C THR A 68 -10.15 9.93 -7.76
N PRO A 69 -9.17 10.81 -8.02
CA PRO A 69 -7.74 10.47 -8.01
C PRO A 69 -7.24 9.96 -6.66
N LEU A 70 -7.83 10.42 -5.56
CA LEU A 70 -7.50 9.99 -4.19
C LEU A 70 -7.67 8.47 -4.00
N LEU A 71 -8.60 7.85 -4.72
CA LEU A 71 -8.86 6.41 -4.66
C LEU A 71 -8.15 5.69 -5.80
N SER A 72 -6.88 5.98 -6.03
CA SER A 72 -6.04 5.24 -6.99
C SER A 72 -4.81 4.69 -6.30
N ALA A 73 -4.32 3.57 -6.83
CA ALA A 73 -3.04 3.00 -6.47
C ALA A 73 -2.34 2.61 -7.77
N GLY A 74 -1.08 3.00 -7.90
CA GLY A 74 -0.17 2.50 -8.93
C GLY A 74 0.85 1.58 -8.27
N ILE A 75 1.15 0.47 -8.94
CA ILE A 75 2.19 -0.45 -8.49
C ILE A 75 3.13 -0.67 -9.69
N GLY A 76 4.31 -0.05 -9.65
CA GLY A 76 5.31 -0.09 -10.72
C GLY A 76 5.70 -1.50 -11.18
N GLN A 77 5.48 -2.50 -10.34
CA GLN A 77 5.77 -3.91 -10.60
C GLN A 77 4.90 -4.50 -11.73
N LEU A 78 3.70 -3.95 -11.98
CA LEU A 78 2.87 -4.28 -13.13
C LEU A 78 2.02 -3.07 -13.51
N MET A 79 2.38 -2.38 -14.59
CA MET A 79 1.56 -1.30 -15.15
C MET A 79 1.37 -1.48 -16.66
N LEU A 80 0.15 -1.84 -17.06
CA LEU A 80 -0.23 -2.04 -18.44
C LEU A 80 -1.15 -0.90 -18.89
N PHE A 81 -0.69 -0.10 -19.85
CA PHE A 81 -1.44 1.02 -20.39
C PHE A 81 -1.92 0.77 -21.82
N ARG A 82 -3.14 1.22 -22.11
CA ARG A 82 -3.55 1.52 -23.49
C ARG A 82 -2.66 2.62 -24.06
N ALA A 83 -2.15 2.43 -25.28
CA ALA A 83 -1.17 3.35 -25.85
C ALA A 83 -1.70 4.79 -25.99
N ALA A 84 -2.97 4.94 -26.39
CA ALA A 84 -3.62 6.25 -26.48
C ALA A 84 -3.76 6.92 -25.10
N ALA A 85 -4.18 6.16 -24.08
CA ALA A 85 -4.32 6.66 -22.72
C ALA A 85 -2.99 7.14 -22.13
N TYR A 86 -1.91 6.34 -22.26
CA TYR A 86 -0.59 6.72 -21.77
C TYR A 86 -0.08 8.02 -22.41
N LYS A 87 -0.32 8.20 -23.72
CA LYS A 87 0.03 9.45 -24.41
C LYS A 87 -0.86 10.62 -23.99
N ALA A 88 -2.16 10.39 -23.79
CA ALA A 88 -3.10 11.42 -23.37
C ALA A 88 -2.75 12.01 -21.99
N ILE A 89 -2.30 11.18 -21.05
CA ILE A 89 -1.84 11.64 -19.73
C ILE A 89 -0.42 12.25 -19.73
N GLY A 90 0.23 12.36 -20.90
CA GLY A 90 1.61 12.87 -21.05
C GLY A 90 2.73 11.90 -20.64
N GLY A 91 2.38 10.67 -20.23
CA GLY A 91 3.32 9.64 -19.80
C GLY A 91 4.24 10.07 -18.64
N HIS A 92 5.41 9.43 -18.55
CA HIS A 92 6.40 9.71 -17.50
C HIS A 92 6.99 11.15 -17.58
N ALA A 93 6.91 11.82 -18.73
CA ALA A 93 7.36 13.21 -18.81
C ALA A 93 6.50 14.15 -17.94
N ALA A 94 5.22 13.81 -17.75
CA ALA A 94 4.27 14.63 -17.02
C ALA A 94 4.33 14.45 -15.49
N ILE A 95 5.15 13.52 -15.00
CA ILE A 95 5.35 13.19 -13.58
C ILE A 95 6.84 13.17 -13.20
N LYS A 96 7.70 13.81 -14.00
CA LYS A 96 9.17 13.76 -13.84
C LYS A 96 9.66 14.28 -12.48
N ASP A 97 8.87 15.14 -11.84
CA ASP A 97 9.18 15.79 -10.56
C ASP A 97 8.50 15.09 -9.38
N GLU A 98 7.70 14.05 -9.64
CA GLU A 98 6.99 13.28 -8.62
C GLU A 98 7.94 12.31 -7.90
N VAL A 99 7.66 12.06 -6.63
CA VAL A 99 8.45 11.14 -5.80
C VAL A 99 8.14 9.67 -6.10
N VAL A 100 6.87 9.40 -6.42
CA VAL A 100 6.31 8.06 -6.59
C VAL A 100 5.58 8.00 -7.93
N ASP A 101 6.37 7.82 -8.98
CA ASP A 101 5.98 7.84 -10.38
C ASP A 101 4.73 6.99 -10.68
N ASP A 102 4.70 5.77 -10.16
CA ASP A 102 3.63 4.80 -10.37
C ASP A 102 2.30 5.27 -9.79
N MET A 103 2.31 5.83 -8.57
CA MET A 103 1.12 6.43 -7.97
C MET A 103 0.67 7.70 -8.70
N ALA A 104 1.61 8.55 -9.10
CA ALA A 104 1.31 9.78 -9.83
C ALA A 104 0.65 9.49 -11.19
N LEU A 105 1.15 8.49 -11.92
CA LEU A 105 0.52 8.02 -13.16
C LEU A 105 -0.89 7.49 -12.92
N ALA A 106 -1.11 6.69 -11.87
CA ALA A 106 -2.44 6.17 -11.55
C ALA A 106 -3.43 7.29 -11.19
N ARG A 107 -2.98 8.31 -10.45
CA ARG A 107 -3.77 9.52 -10.15
C ARG A 107 -4.13 10.30 -11.41
N ARG A 108 -3.16 10.48 -12.32
CA ARG A 108 -3.38 11.16 -13.61
C ARG A 108 -4.38 10.45 -14.50
N VAL A 109 -4.31 9.12 -14.60
CA VAL A 109 -5.32 8.34 -15.34
C VAL A 109 -6.72 8.67 -14.82
N LYS A 110 -6.90 8.69 -13.50
CA LYS A 110 -8.18 9.03 -12.90
C LYS A 110 -8.60 10.48 -13.09
N SER A 111 -7.67 11.44 -12.96
CA SER A 111 -7.98 12.87 -13.13
C SER A 111 -8.43 13.20 -14.56
N GLU A 112 -7.88 12.49 -15.55
CA GLU A 112 -8.28 12.58 -16.96
C GLU A 112 -9.58 11.79 -17.27
N GLY A 113 -10.24 11.22 -16.25
CA GLY A 113 -11.47 10.47 -16.39
C GLY A 113 -11.33 9.11 -17.07
N LEU A 114 -10.09 8.62 -17.23
CA LEU A 114 -9.77 7.34 -17.84
C LEU A 114 -9.96 6.17 -16.87
N ARG A 115 -10.05 4.95 -17.40
CA ARG A 115 -10.37 3.74 -16.64
C ARG A 115 -9.14 3.12 -16.02
N TRP A 116 -8.98 3.38 -14.73
CA TRP A 116 -8.05 2.68 -13.85
C TRP A 116 -8.64 1.37 -13.34
N ARG A 117 -7.86 0.29 -13.40
CA ARG A 117 -8.22 -1.06 -12.92
C ARG A 117 -7.10 -1.63 -12.06
N PHE A 118 -7.50 -2.18 -10.92
CA PHE A 118 -6.61 -2.75 -9.92
C PHE A 118 -6.89 -4.24 -9.75
N VAL A 119 -5.90 -5.05 -10.10
CA VAL A 119 -6.05 -6.50 -10.13
C VAL A 119 -5.17 -7.19 -9.11
N ASP A 120 -5.54 -8.42 -8.77
CA ASP A 120 -4.69 -9.29 -7.97
C ASP A 120 -3.67 -9.99 -8.87
N ALA A 121 -2.43 -9.50 -8.86
CA ALA A 121 -1.34 -10.04 -9.66
C ALA A 121 -0.52 -11.10 -8.92
N VAL A 122 -0.86 -11.44 -7.66
CA VAL A 122 -0.12 -12.41 -6.81
C VAL A 122 0.13 -13.76 -7.50
N PRO A 123 -0.80 -14.33 -8.31
CA PRO A 123 -0.56 -15.61 -8.97
C PRO A 123 0.42 -15.54 -10.15
N ARG A 124 0.68 -14.35 -10.69
CA ARG A 124 1.38 -14.17 -11.98
C ARG A 124 2.66 -13.34 -11.89
N VAL A 125 2.77 -12.48 -10.89
CA VAL A 125 3.92 -11.60 -10.71
C VAL A 125 4.39 -11.71 -9.27
N SER A 126 5.69 -11.95 -9.08
CA SER A 126 6.35 -11.83 -7.78
C SER A 126 7.48 -10.81 -7.84
N CYS A 127 7.89 -10.33 -6.68
CA CYS A 127 8.95 -9.34 -6.56
C CYS A 127 9.58 -9.43 -5.18
N ARG A 128 10.82 -8.95 -5.07
CA ARG A 128 11.50 -8.80 -3.78
C ARG A 128 11.90 -7.34 -3.61
N MET A 129 10.93 -6.54 -3.20
CA MET A 129 11.02 -5.09 -3.12
C MET A 129 12.16 -4.60 -2.21
N TYR A 130 12.46 -5.33 -1.13
CA TYR A 130 13.51 -4.97 -0.17
C TYR A 130 14.41 -6.15 0.16
N ARG A 131 15.68 -5.86 0.48
CA ARG A 131 16.69 -6.89 0.79
C ARG A 131 17.18 -6.88 2.23
N ASP A 132 16.94 -5.80 2.95
CA ASP A 132 17.37 -5.60 4.34
C ASP A 132 16.48 -4.60 5.08
N ARG A 133 16.73 -4.44 6.38
CA ARG A 133 16.00 -3.53 7.27
C ARG A 133 16.06 -2.07 6.81
N ARG A 134 17.21 -1.62 6.32
CA ARG A 134 17.41 -0.22 5.89
C ARG A 134 16.56 0.06 4.66
N GLY A 135 16.58 -0.84 3.69
CA GLY A 135 15.75 -0.78 2.49
C GLY A 135 14.26 -0.72 2.81
N VAL A 136 13.78 -1.55 3.75
CA VAL A 136 12.38 -1.52 4.22
C VAL A 136 12.04 -0.15 4.81
N VAL A 137 12.84 0.36 5.75
CA VAL A 137 12.54 1.63 6.43
C VAL A 137 12.61 2.81 5.47
N GLU A 138 13.66 2.93 4.68
CA GLU A 138 13.83 4.00 3.69
C GLU A 138 12.75 3.93 2.61
N GLY A 139 12.45 2.72 2.13
CA GLY A 139 11.43 2.45 1.12
C GLY A 139 10.01 2.78 1.56
N LEU A 140 9.61 2.38 2.78
CA LEU A 140 8.30 2.76 3.30
C LEU A 140 8.25 4.24 3.67
N THR A 141 9.35 4.81 4.18
CA THR A 141 9.43 6.25 4.48
C THR A 141 9.19 7.09 3.23
N LYS A 142 9.66 6.70 2.04
CA LYS A 142 9.39 7.46 0.82
C LYS A 142 7.96 7.28 0.28
N ASN A 143 7.27 6.19 0.62
CA ASN A 143 6.03 5.81 -0.03
C ASN A 143 4.79 6.13 0.82
N ILE A 144 4.84 6.01 2.16
CA ILE A 144 3.63 6.11 3.00
C ILE A 144 2.96 7.48 2.90
N PHE A 145 3.71 8.56 3.10
CA PHE A 145 3.11 9.90 3.09
C PHE A 145 2.64 10.33 1.69
N PRO A 146 3.44 10.15 0.61
CA PRO A 146 2.95 10.39 -0.74
C PRO A 146 1.77 9.50 -1.12
N ALA A 147 1.66 8.27 -0.58
CA ALA A 147 0.51 7.41 -0.85
C ALA A 147 -0.81 8.02 -0.37
N LEU A 148 -0.76 8.79 0.71
CA LEU A 148 -1.88 9.54 1.28
C LEU A 148 -1.88 10.99 0.80
N ALA A 149 -1.49 11.17 -0.46
CA ALA A 149 -1.47 12.45 -1.18
C ALA A 149 -0.68 13.56 -0.48
N SER A 150 0.37 13.20 0.27
CA SER A 150 1.20 14.15 1.02
C SER A 150 0.36 15.05 1.95
N ASN A 151 -0.79 14.54 2.42
CA ASN A 151 -1.76 15.31 3.20
C ASN A 151 -1.67 14.91 4.68
N VAL A 152 -1.22 15.84 5.52
CA VAL A 152 -0.99 15.59 6.96
C VAL A 152 -2.29 15.22 7.69
N PRO A 153 -3.39 16.00 7.60
CA PRO A 153 -4.66 15.63 8.22
C PRO A 153 -5.17 14.24 7.83
N LEU A 154 -5.15 13.93 6.52
CA LEU A 154 -5.57 12.62 6.01
C LEU A 154 -4.69 11.50 6.56
N THR A 155 -3.37 11.70 6.58
CA THR A 155 -2.43 10.70 7.07
C THR A 155 -2.65 10.42 8.55
N LEU A 156 -2.78 11.47 9.37
CA LEU A 156 -3.07 11.33 10.80
C LEU A 156 -4.42 10.68 11.05
N ALA A 157 -5.46 11.01 10.27
CA ALA A 157 -6.77 10.38 10.38
C ALA A 157 -6.69 8.87 10.09
N VAL A 158 -6.05 8.47 8.99
CA VAL A 158 -5.86 7.05 8.64
C VAL A 158 -5.04 6.34 9.72
N PHE A 159 -3.97 6.95 10.22
CA PHE A 159 -3.13 6.36 11.26
C PHE A 159 -3.89 6.19 12.57
N THR A 160 -4.73 7.16 12.92
CA THR A 160 -5.60 7.10 14.09
C THR A 160 -6.55 5.92 13.96
N VAL A 161 -7.29 5.81 12.85
CA VAL A 161 -8.20 4.69 12.60
C VAL A 161 -7.47 3.35 12.66
N VAL A 162 -6.30 3.23 12.04
CA VAL A 162 -5.50 2.00 12.05
C VAL A 162 -4.97 1.68 13.47
N ALA A 163 -4.51 2.67 14.22
CA ALA A 163 -4.01 2.50 15.58
C ALA A 163 -5.12 2.02 16.52
N PHE A 164 -6.28 2.67 16.50
CA PHE A 164 -7.44 2.26 17.31
C PHE A 164 -7.98 0.90 16.87
N SER A 165 -8.12 0.63 15.57
CA SER A 165 -8.67 -0.65 15.12
C SER A 165 -7.73 -1.83 15.39
N CYS A 166 -6.41 -1.64 15.31
CA CYS A 166 -5.44 -2.72 15.39
C CYS A 166 -4.75 -2.82 16.76
N LEU A 167 -4.28 -1.71 17.34
CA LEU A 167 -3.42 -1.74 18.52
C LEU A 167 -4.20 -1.63 19.83
N GLU A 168 -5.24 -0.80 19.89
CA GLU A 168 -6.03 -0.61 21.11
C GLU A 168 -6.59 -1.94 21.66
N PRO A 169 -7.24 -2.83 20.87
CA PRO A 169 -7.73 -4.11 21.39
C PRO A 169 -6.64 -4.97 22.01
N VAL A 170 -5.43 -4.95 21.43
CA VAL A 170 -4.28 -5.71 21.93
C VAL A 170 -3.79 -5.14 23.27
N VAL A 171 -3.72 -3.82 23.38
CA VAL A 171 -3.30 -3.14 24.61
C VAL A 171 -4.33 -3.35 25.73
N LEU A 172 -5.63 -3.21 25.42
CA LEU A 172 -6.71 -3.43 26.39
C LEU A 172 -6.68 -4.86 26.92
N LEU A 173 -6.68 -5.86 26.03
CA LEU A 173 -6.65 -7.26 26.44
C LEU A 173 -5.34 -7.64 27.14
N GLY A 174 -4.21 -7.06 26.72
CA GLY A 174 -2.92 -7.25 27.38
C GLY A 174 -2.87 -6.67 28.80
N SER A 175 -3.58 -5.56 29.07
CA SER A 175 -3.63 -4.93 30.39
C SER A 175 -4.25 -5.83 31.47
N LEU A 176 -5.15 -6.75 31.07
CA LEU A 176 -5.74 -7.76 31.98
C LEU A 176 -4.66 -8.65 32.61
N VAL A 177 -3.59 -8.97 31.87
CA VAL A 177 -2.46 -9.78 32.37
C VAL A 177 -1.72 -9.05 33.49
N PHE A 178 -1.75 -7.72 33.49
CA PHE A 178 -1.15 -6.87 34.51
C PHE A 178 -2.12 -6.51 35.65
N GLY A 179 -3.28 -7.18 35.73
CA GLY A 179 -4.26 -7.00 36.79
C GLY A 179 -5.16 -5.78 36.65
N TRP A 180 -5.19 -5.14 35.47
CA TRP A 180 -6.12 -4.04 35.21
C TRP A 180 -7.54 -4.58 35.08
N THR A 181 -8.51 -3.91 35.69
CA THR A 181 -9.92 -4.28 35.62
C THR A 181 -10.67 -3.36 34.67
N MET A 182 -11.56 -3.91 33.85
CA MET A 182 -12.41 -3.16 32.94
C MET A 182 -13.79 -3.81 32.83
N PRO A 183 -14.83 -3.08 32.39
CA PRO A 183 -16.16 -3.65 32.17
C PRO A 183 -16.13 -4.84 31.22
N VAL A 184 -16.96 -5.86 31.49
CA VAL A 184 -17.04 -7.09 30.66
C VAL A 184 -17.38 -6.76 29.21
N GLU A 185 -18.25 -5.77 29.00
CA GLU A 185 -18.60 -5.25 27.67
C GLU A 185 -17.38 -4.75 26.88
N THR A 186 -16.45 -4.05 27.54
CA THR A 186 -15.20 -3.58 26.92
C THR A 186 -14.34 -4.75 26.47
N VAL A 187 -14.23 -5.80 27.30
CA VAL A 187 -13.49 -7.02 26.95
C VAL A 187 -14.13 -7.72 25.74
N VAL A 188 -15.45 -7.85 25.72
CA VAL A 188 -16.18 -8.47 24.61
C VAL A 188 -15.97 -7.71 23.31
N TRP A 189 -16.06 -6.38 23.33
CA TRP A 189 -15.80 -5.55 22.14
C TRP A 189 -14.34 -5.62 21.69
N ALA A 190 -13.39 -5.58 22.63
CA ALA A 190 -11.97 -5.73 22.30
C ALA A 190 -11.67 -7.10 21.67
N LEU A 191 -12.25 -8.19 22.18
CA LEU A 191 -12.14 -9.52 21.58
C LEU A 191 -12.75 -9.58 20.18
N ALA A 192 -13.92 -8.97 19.98
CA ALA A 192 -14.56 -8.91 18.67
C ALA A 192 -13.73 -8.12 17.65
N CYS A 193 -13.24 -6.94 18.03
CA CYS A 193 -12.36 -6.11 17.19
C CYS A 193 -11.03 -6.82 16.86
N MET A 194 -10.41 -7.47 17.85
CA MET A 194 -9.20 -8.26 17.63
C MET A 194 -9.46 -9.44 16.71
N GLY A 195 -10.59 -10.14 16.89
CA GLY A 195 -11.01 -11.26 16.03
C GLY A 195 -11.24 -10.83 14.57
N LEU A 196 -11.94 -9.72 14.35
CA LEU A 196 -12.16 -9.15 13.01
C LEU A 196 -10.83 -8.70 12.36
N THR A 197 -9.97 -8.04 13.14
CA THR A 197 -8.64 -7.62 12.67
C THR A 197 -7.82 -8.84 12.26
N LEU A 198 -7.76 -9.86 13.12
CA LEU A 198 -7.04 -11.10 12.83
C LEU A 198 -7.62 -11.83 11.61
N ALA A 199 -8.94 -11.84 11.45
CA ALA A 199 -9.60 -12.39 10.28
C ALA A 199 -9.20 -11.63 9.00
N SER A 200 -9.20 -10.30 9.02
CA SER A 200 -8.76 -9.47 7.89
C SER A 200 -7.33 -9.78 7.48
N TRP A 201 -6.41 -9.85 8.45
CA TRP A 201 -5.01 -10.19 8.23
C TRP A 201 -4.83 -11.61 7.72
N THR A 202 -5.65 -12.55 8.20
CA THR A 202 -5.63 -13.95 7.75
C THR A 202 -6.08 -14.07 6.29
N ILE A 203 -7.16 -13.40 5.90
CA ILE A 203 -7.68 -13.40 4.52
C ILE A 203 -6.61 -12.83 3.58
N VAL A 204 -6.08 -11.65 3.90
CA VAL A 204 -5.03 -11.01 3.10
C VAL A 204 -3.77 -11.86 3.04
N SER A 205 -3.32 -12.41 4.18
CA SER A 205 -2.07 -13.18 4.22
C SER A 205 -2.16 -14.44 3.38
N ARG A 206 -3.30 -15.16 3.43
CA ARG A 206 -3.55 -16.31 2.57
C ARG A 206 -3.58 -15.92 1.10
N ARG A 207 -4.28 -14.83 0.77
CA ARG A 207 -4.37 -14.33 -0.60
C ARG A 207 -3.02 -13.91 -1.18
N ALA A 208 -2.17 -13.28 -0.37
CA ALA A 208 -0.81 -12.87 -0.74
C ALA A 208 0.21 -14.01 -0.75
N GLY A 209 -0.14 -15.20 -0.23
CA GLY A 209 0.76 -16.35 -0.13
C GLY A 209 1.77 -16.26 1.03
N TYR A 210 1.47 -15.50 2.09
CA TYR A 210 2.30 -15.44 3.29
C TYR A 210 2.09 -16.67 4.21
N PRO A 211 3.08 -17.00 5.06
CA PRO A 211 2.95 -18.07 6.05
C PRO A 211 1.77 -17.89 7.02
N ALA A 212 1.24 -18.99 7.56
CA ALA A 212 0.07 -18.98 8.44
C ALA A 212 0.28 -18.20 9.77
N TYR A 213 1.53 -18.01 10.21
CA TYR A 213 1.83 -17.20 11.40
C TYR A 213 1.77 -15.70 11.14
N GLN A 214 1.77 -15.27 9.87
CA GLN A 214 1.88 -13.85 9.50
C GLN A 214 0.83 -12.96 10.16
N PRO A 215 -0.46 -13.37 10.28
CA PRO A 215 -1.46 -12.57 10.97
C PRO A 215 -1.09 -12.28 12.42
N LEU A 216 -0.43 -13.19 13.14
CA LEU A 216 -0.06 -12.98 14.55
C LEU A 216 0.97 -11.85 14.74
N LEU A 217 1.68 -11.48 13.68
CA LEU A 217 2.65 -10.38 13.71
C LEU A 217 2.02 -9.01 13.52
N TYR A 218 0.71 -8.93 13.22
CA TYR A 218 0.05 -7.67 12.86
C TYR A 218 0.26 -6.53 13.87
N PRO A 219 0.27 -6.74 15.21
CA PRO A 219 0.44 -5.62 16.14
C PRO A 219 1.83 -5.01 16.00
N LEU A 220 2.86 -5.85 15.83
CA LEU A 220 4.23 -5.41 15.59
C LEU A 220 4.37 -4.72 14.22
N THR A 221 3.72 -5.28 13.18
CA THR A 221 3.67 -4.69 11.85
C THR A 221 3.09 -3.27 11.89
N ILE A 222 1.92 -3.11 12.49
CA ILE A 222 1.22 -1.82 12.56
C ILE A 222 2.03 -0.82 13.40
N ALA A 223 2.55 -1.21 14.56
CA ALA A 223 3.39 -0.32 15.38
C ALA A 223 4.63 0.17 14.62
N ALA A 224 5.33 -0.72 13.92
CA ALA A 224 6.50 -0.37 13.11
C ALA A 224 6.13 0.58 11.96
N VAL A 225 5.01 0.32 11.27
CA VAL A 225 4.57 1.11 10.12
C VAL A 225 4.09 2.49 10.53
N LEU A 226 3.39 2.63 11.66
CA LEU A 226 3.01 3.93 12.21
C LEU A 226 4.27 4.75 12.56
N ALA A 227 5.30 4.14 13.16
CA ALA A 227 6.56 4.82 13.44
C ALA A 227 7.29 5.26 12.16
N ILE A 228 7.37 4.38 11.15
CA ILE A 228 7.96 4.70 9.84
C ILE A 228 7.15 5.79 9.12
N GLY A 229 5.82 5.76 9.23
CA GLY A 229 4.91 6.74 8.66
C GLY A 229 5.04 8.11 9.31
N LEU A 230 5.17 8.19 10.64
CA LEU A 230 5.47 9.45 11.33
C LEU A 230 6.83 10.00 10.90
N ARG A 231 7.83 9.13 10.75
CA ARG A 231 9.13 9.51 10.17
C ARG A 231 8.98 10.04 8.74
N SER A 232 8.12 9.42 7.92
CA SER A 232 7.80 9.86 6.56
C SER A 232 7.26 11.30 6.55
N ILE A 233 6.25 11.59 7.38
CA ILE A 233 5.67 12.94 7.52
C ILE A 233 6.76 13.94 7.93
N VAL A 234 7.48 13.65 9.02
CA VAL A 234 8.47 14.58 9.60
C VAL A 234 9.58 14.89 8.60
N LEU A 235 10.12 13.88 7.92
CA LEU A 235 11.20 14.11 6.95
C LEU A 235 10.72 14.89 5.73
N THR A 236 9.51 14.64 5.24
CA THR A 236 8.96 15.37 4.09
C THR A 236 8.65 16.82 4.46
N VAL A 237 7.96 17.06 5.57
CA VAL A 237 7.62 18.41 6.06
C VAL A 237 8.86 19.25 6.36
N LEU A 238 9.94 18.62 6.85
CA LEU A 238 11.22 19.30 7.10
C LEU A 238 12.09 19.47 5.84
N GLY A 239 11.64 19.03 4.66
CA GLY A 239 12.44 19.07 3.42
C GLY A 239 13.71 18.20 3.46
N ARG A 240 13.73 17.20 4.35
CA ARG A 240 14.85 16.27 4.59
C ARG A 240 14.59 14.88 4.05
N ALA A 241 13.46 14.66 3.40
CA ALA A 241 13.16 13.40 2.76
C ALA A 241 14.15 13.17 1.62
N THR A 242 14.85 12.04 1.65
CA THR A 242 15.84 11.67 0.64
C THR A 242 15.58 10.27 0.12
N TRP A 243 15.76 10.08 -1.19
CA TRP A 243 15.68 8.77 -1.83
C TRP A 243 16.87 8.56 -2.77
N LYS A 244 17.65 7.49 -2.54
CA LYS A 244 18.86 7.15 -3.33
C LYS A 244 19.80 8.34 -3.55
N GLY A 245 19.97 9.18 -2.52
CA GLY A 245 20.84 10.36 -2.56
C GLY A 245 20.22 11.63 -3.14
N ARG A 246 18.98 11.59 -3.64
CA ARG A 246 18.24 12.78 -4.09
C ARG A 246 17.37 13.32 -2.96
N ARG A 247 17.34 14.65 -2.76
CA ARG A 247 16.31 15.28 -1.91
C ARG A 247 14.98 15.23 -2.66
N LEU A 248 13.95 14.82 -1.95
CA LEU A 248 12.58 14.90 -2.42
C LEU A 248 12.13 16.34 -2.15
N ALA A 249 11.77 17.09 -3.19
CA ALA A 249 11.20 18.42 -3.00
C ALA A 249 9.88 18.29 -2.22
N PRO A 250 9.53 19.26 -1.36
CA PRO A 250 8.16 19.36 -0.88
C PRO A 250 7.24 19.44 -2.09
N ASP A 251 6.18 18.62 -2.17
CA ASP A 251 5.16 18.79 -3.21
C ASP A 251 4.58 20.20 -3.09
N ASP A 252 4.65 21.00 -4.16
CA ASP A 252 4.03 22.34 -4.27
C ASP A 252 2.47 22.30 -4.22
N THR A 253 1.88 21.16 -3.86
CA THR A 253 0.41 21.00 -3.71
C THR A 253 -0.11 21.37 -2.32
N VAL A 254 0.75 21.88 -1.44
CA VAL A 254 0.32 22.55 -0.19
C VAL A 254 0.11 24.04 -0.45
N ALA A 255 -0.90 24.35 -1.28
CA ALA A 255 -1.49 25.69 -1.41
C ALA A 255 -3.00 25.55 -1.62
#